data_AF-A0A0N8I014-F1
#
_entry.id   AF-A0A0N8I014-F1
#
_cell.length_a   1.000
_cell.length_b   1.000
_cell.length_c   1.000
_cell.angle_alpha   90.00
_cell.angle_beta   90.00
_cell.angle_gamma   90.00
#
_symmetry.space_group_name_H-M   'P 1'
#
loop_
_entity.id
_entity.type
_entity.pdbx_description
1 polymer ?
#
loop_
_entity_poly.entity_id
_entity_poly.type
_entity_poly.pdbx_seq_one_letter_code
_entity_poly.pdbx_strand_id
1 'polypeptide(L)'
;MKVGAFVCDCGAPDAIDAEGVREGVGDEDVEVVASAGHLCGDGLEKAAAVVDEYDLDHVVATAPDAGCQRRIREMAEAQGLHPDATAFVDHREGSGWVHDTPAATEKTARTIDATVAGLREESPSRTVSKEAGDHVVVVGDAAAAASLAGRADVTLIANGRDFSDPAHDLDEVAIERGRVRDVSGSFGEFELTLEARVTEDCIGCMECVKQGPDEAVTSYPVDIAPDAPTGSISTAARSTPSNPRVSNGPSRPIRWSTPGARRRAAAANWATSPTSTAASPQPSRANWAGSASPSISTSRWISVPRVTRGSRAVRAVRTPVRTKRSPDPPSTKSPSTKRPA
;
A
#
# COMPACT_ATOMS: atom_id res chain seq x y z
N MET A 1 2.31 -22.71 -8.27
CA MET A 1 2.88 -21.54 -7.58
C MET A 1 3.17 -22.00 -6.18
N LYS A 2 4.42 -21.95 -5.73
CA LYS A 2 4.77 -22.40 -4.38
C LYS A 2 4.51 -21.29 -3.36
N VAL A 3 3.43 -21.40 -2.61
CA VAL A 3 3.07 -20.44 -1.56
C VAL A 3 3.51 -20.96 -0.19
N GLY A 4 4.17 -20.10 0.59
CA GLY A 4 4.25 -20.26 2.04
C GLY A 4 3.22 -19.38 2.73
N ALA A 5 2.39 -19.99 3.57
CA ALA A 5 1.45 -19.27 4.42
C ALA A 5 2.04 -19.09 5.83
N PHE A 6 2.07 -17.85 6.33
CA PHE A 6 2.70 -17.48 7.60
C PHE A 6 1.68 -16.84 8.54
N VAL A 7 1.29 -17.59 9.57
CA VAL A 7 0.25 -17.23 10.53
C VAL A 7 0.86 -16.57 11.77
N CYS A 8 0.26 -15.48 12.23
CA CYS A 8 0.61 -14.74 13.43
C CYS A 8 -0.57 -14.80 14.41
N ASP A 9 -0.29 -14.95 15.70
CA ASP A 9 -1.30 -14.80 16.77
C ASP A 9 -1.14 -13.48 17.57
N CYS A 10 -0.09 -12.69 17.29
CA CYS A 10 0.26 -11.46 18.01
C CYS A 10 0.47 -11.64 19.53
N GLY A 11 0.84 -12.84 19.98
CA GLY A 11 0.93 -13.20 21.38
C GLY A 11 -0.43 -13.44 22.06
N ALA A 12 -1.50 -13.58 21.28
CA ALA A 12 -2.90 -13.66 21.75
C ALA A 12 -3.61 -14.94 21.27
N PRO A 13 -3.19 -16.14 21.74
CA PRO A 13 -3.78 -17.42 21.32
C PRO A 13 -5.27 -17.56 21.66
N ASP A 14 -5.78 -16.80 22.63
CA ASP A 14 -7.21 -16.76 22.94
C ASP A 14 -8.05 -16.04 21.87
N ALA A 15 -7.42 -15.19 21.03
CA ALA A 15 -8.09 -14.47 19.93
C ALA A 15 -8.06 -15.26 18.61
N ILE A 16 -7.03 -16.08 18.39
CA ILE A 16 -6.91 -16.95 17.21
C ILE A 16 -6.06 -18.19 17.51
N ASP A 17 -6.54 -19.37 17.12
CA ASP A 17 -5.77 -20.60 17.19
C ASP A 17 -4.92 -20.75 15.93
N ALA A 18 -3.65 -20.33 16.01
CA ALA A 18 -2.73 -20.40 14.89
C ALA A 18 -2.35 -21.85 14.48
N GLU A 19 -2.57 -22.87 15.32
CA GLU A 19 -2.41 -24.27 14.92
C GLU A 19 -3.63 -24.74 14.14
N GLY A 20 -4.84 -24.43 14.61
CA GLY A 20 -6.09 -24.63 13.87
C GLY A 20 -6.14 -23.91 12.52
N VAL A 21 -5.51 -22.73 12.37
CA VAL A 21 -5.36 -22.09 11.04
C VAL A 21 -4.46 -22.94 10.14
N ARG A 22 -3.33 -23.47 10.65
CA ARG A 22 -2.41 -24.32 9.88
C ARG A 22 -3.06 -25.61 9.40
N GLU A 23 -3.94 -26.21 10.21
CA GLU A 23 -4.71 -27.40 9.82
C GLU A 23 -5.89 -27.07 8.89
N GLY A 24 -6.42 -25.85 8.96
CA GLY A 24 -7.59 -25.41 8.20
C GLY A 24 -7.29 -24.90 6.78
N VAL A 25 -6.06 -24.45 6.49
CA VAL A 25 -5.62 -24.03 5.16
C VAL A 25 -5.58 -25.26 4.24
N GLY A 26 -6.41 -25.27 3.21
CA GLY A 26 -6.67 -26.44 2.36
C GLY A 26 -6.18 -26.33 0.92
N ASP A 27 -5.69 -25.16 0.53
CA ASP A 27 -5.30 -24.84 -0.84
C ASP A 27 -4.08 -25.65 -1.34
N GLU A 28 -4.11 -26.10 -2.61
CA GLU A 28 -3.09 -27.00 -3.18
C GLU A 28 -1.78 -26.34 -3.64
N ASP A 29 -1.74 -25.01 -3.79
CA ASP A 29 -0.52 -24.25 -4.07
C ASP A 29 0.22 -23.86 -2.77
N VAL A 30 -0.34 -24.15 -1.59
CA VAL A 30 0.31 -23.89 -0.29
C VAL A 30 1.19 -25.08 0.12
N GLU A 31 2.50 -24.95 -0.11
CA GLU A 31 3.51 -25.96 0.19
C GLU A 31 3.78 -26.09 1.70
N VAL A 32 3.69 -24.98 2.43
CA VAL A 32 3.98 -24.91 3.87
C VAL A 32 3.10 -23.89 4.57
N VAL A 33 2.59 -24.25 5.76
CA VAL A 33 1.97 -23.31 6.70
C VAL A 33 2.77 -23.28 7.99
N ALA A 34 3.42 -22.15 8.25
CA ALA A 34 4.14 -21.86 9.48
C ALA A 34 3.33 -20.92 10.37
N SER A 35 3.52 -20.99 11.68
CA SER A 35 2.98 -19.99 12.62
C SER A 35 4.09 -19.38 13.48
N ALA A 36 3.84 -18.20 14.04
CA ALA A 36 4.70 -17.55 15.03
C ALA A 36 3.89 -16.59 15.91
N GLY A 37 4.20 -16.53 17.21
CA GLY A 37 3.51 -15.60 18.11
C GLY A 37 3.69 -14.13 17.70
N HIS A 38 4.90 -13.76 17.28
CA HIS A 38 5.23 -12.43 16.79
C HIS A 38 5.96 -12.51 15.44
N LEU A 39 5.24 -12.87 14.39
CA LEU A 39 5.79 -13.06 13.04
C LEU A 39 6.64 -11.87 12.56
N CYS A 40 6.17 -10.65 12.80
CA CYS A 40 6.85 -9.40 12.41
C CYS A 40 8.02 -8.98 13.32
N GLY A 41 8.32 -9.75 14.36
CA GLY A 41 9.43 -9.57 15.29
C GLY A 41 10.46 -10.70 15.14
N ASP A 42 10.59 -11.55 16.17
CA ASP A 42 11.52 -12.69 16.19
C ASP A 42 11.11 -13.87 15.27
N GLY A 43 9.96 -13.75 14.60
CA GLY A 43 9.51 -14.68 13.58
C GLY A 43 10.15 -14.49 12.21
N LEU A 44 10.65 -13.29 11.87
CA LEU A 44 11.10 -12.97 10.50
C LEU A 44 12.29 -13.82 10.03
N GLU A 45 13.29 -14.04 10.88
CA GLU A 45 14.47 -14.87 10.55
C GLU A 45 14.08 -16.33 10.27
N LYS A 46 13.11 -16.86 11.03
CA LYS A 46 12.58 -18.22 10.84
C LYS A 46 11.70 -18.31 9.59
N ALA A 47 10.93 -17.25 9.29
CA ALA A 47 10.15 -17.16 8.06
C ALA A 47 11.05 -17.15 6.82
N ALA A 48 12.13 -16.38 6.84
CA ALA A 48 13.16 -16.39 5.78
C ALA A 48 13.75 -17.79 5.57
N ALA A 49 14.14 -18.49 6.64
CA ALA A 49 14.65 -19.85 6.55
C ALA A 49 13.64 -20.85 5.94
N VAL A 50 12.33 -20.67 6.18
CA VAL A 50 11.26 -21.47 5.55
C VAL A 50 11.07 -21.12 4.07
N VAL A 51 11.24 -19.84 3.69
CA VAL A 51 11.24 -19.42 2.28
C VAL A 51 12.35 -20.13 1.49
N ASP A 52 13.56 -20.17 2.05
CA ASP A 52 14.70 -20.88 1.47
C ASP A 52 14.51 -22.41 1.47
N GLU A 53 14.07 -23.01 2.58
CA GLU A 53 13.95 -24.47 2.74
C GLU A 53 12.94 -25.08 1.74
N TYR A 54 11.86 -24.35 1.44
CA TYR A 54 10.79 -24.82 0.56
C TYR A 54 10.89 -24.26 -0.87
N ASP A 55 11.88 -23.39 -1.15
CA ASP A 55 12.11 -22.76 -2.47
C ASP A 55 10.82 -22.07 -2.96
N LEU A 56 10.29 -21.14 -2.14
CA LEU A 56 8.95 -20.55 -2.32
C LEU A 56 8.92 -19.44 -3.37
N ASP A 57 7.87 -19.44 -4.19
CA ASP A 57 7.60 -18.38 -5.16
C ASP A 57 6.92 -17.17 -4.51
N HIS A 58 6.06 -17.40 -3.50
CA HIS A 58 5.14 -16.41 -2.92
C HIS A 58 4.99 -16.56 -1.40
N VAL A 59 4.70 -15.45 -0.73
CA VAL A 59 4.42 -15.36 0.71
C VAL A 59 3.00 -14.84 0.93
N VAL A 60 2.17 -15.59 1.66
CA VAL A 60 0.88 -15.11 2.18
C VAL A 60 0.99 -15.02 3.70
N ALA A 61 1.07 -13.81 4.25
CA ALA A 61 1.28 -13.61 5.68
C ALA A 61 0.08 -12.96 6.35
N THR A 62 -0.27 -13.39 7.56
CA THR A 62 -1.34 -12.74 8.32
C THR A 62 -0.81 -11.48 9.01
N ALA A 63 -1.07 -10.30 8.45
CA ALA A 63 -0.61 -9.02 9.00
C ALA A 63 -1.54 -7.84 8.62
N PRO A 64 -2.25 -7.22 9.58
CA PRO A 64 -3.14 -6.08 9.30
C PRO A 64 -2.42 -4.73 9.28
N ASP A 65 -1.35 -4.56 10.06
CA ASP A 65 -0.62 -3.29 10.19
C ASP A 65 0.38 -3.08 9.04
N ALA A 66 0.38 -1.88 8.45
CA ALA A 66 1.27 -1.50 7.35
C ALA A 66 2.77 -1.57 7.72
N GLY A 67 3.12 -1.35 8.99
CA GLY A 67 4.49 -1.55 9.49
C GLY A 67 4.92 -3.01 9.51
N CYS A 68 4.05 -3.91 9.97
CA CYS A 68 4.23 -5.36 9.91
C CYS A 68 4.32 -5.87 8.47
N GLN A 69 3.39 -5.44 7.60
CA GLN A 69 3.38 -5.80 6.17
C GLN A 69 4.68 -5.38 5.49
N ARG A 70 5.19 -4.17 5.77
CA ARG A 70 6.45 -3.69 5.21
C ARG A 70 7.63 -4.60 5.59
N ARG A 71 7.81 -4.93 6.89
CA ARG A 71 8.92 -5.81 7.33
C ARG A 71 8.87 -7.20 6.72
N ILE A 72 7.68 -7.75 6.53
CA ILE A 72 7.48 -9.08 5.92
C ILE A 72 7.82 -9.03 4.42
N ARG A 73 7.41 -7.97 3.71
CA ARG A 73 7.79 -7.76 2.31
C ARG A 73 9.30 -7.54 2.15
N GLU A 74 9.91 -6.70 2.99
CA GLU A 74 11.37 -6.49 3.03
C GLU A 74 12.13 -7.81 3.26
N MET A 75 11.60 -8.70 4.11
CA MET A 75 12.16 -10.05 4.34
C MET A 75 12.06 -10.94 3.08
N ALA A 76 10.89 -10.96 2.42
CA ALA A 76 10.67 -11.75 1.21
C ALA A 76 11.51 -11.25 0.02
N GLU A 77 11.56 -9.94 -0.20
CA GLU A 77 12.44 -9.31 -1.20
C GLU A 77 13.93 -9.62 -0.92
N ALA A 78 14.34 -9.67 0.35
CA ALA A 78 15.70 -10.06 0.74
C ALA A 78 16.01 -11.55 0.49
N GLN A 79 15.00 -12.42 0.40
CA GLN A 79 15.15 -13.82 -0.08
C GLN A 79 15.02 -13.92 -1.62
N GLY A 80 14.94 -12.79 -2.33
CA GLY A 80 14.90 -12.75 -3.79
C GLY A 80 13.52 -12.93 -4.41
N LEU A 81 12.43 -12.92 -3.63
CA LEU A 81 11.07 -12.94 -4.17
C LEU A 81 10.74 -11.60 -4.84
N HIS A 82 9.79 -11.63 -5.78
CA HIS A 82 9.32 -10.42 -6.46
C HIS A 82 8.63 -9.46 -5.46
N PRO A 83 8.75 -8.13 -5.58
CA PRO A 83 8.12 -7.17 -4.64
C PRO A 83 6.60 -7.34 -4.47
N ASP A 84 5.93 -7.81 -5.52
CA ASP A 84 4.48 -8.07 -5.51
C ASP A 84 4.12 -9.51 -5.09
N ALA A 85 5.09 -10.43 -4.91
CA ALA A 85 4.84 -11.83 -4.51
C ALA A 85 4.52 -12.01 -3.01
N THR A 86 4.22 -10.92 -2.30
CA THR A 86 3.83 -10.93 -0.89
C THR A 86 2.42 -10.37 -0.70
N ALA A 87 1.48 -11.23 -0.32
CA ALA A 87 0.09 -10.86 -0.02
C ALA A 87 -0.23 -11.00 1.48
N PHE A 88 -1.28 -10.31 1.93
CA PHE A 88 -1.60 -10.18 3.35
C PHE A 88 -3.05 -10.51 3.70
N VAL A 89 -3.22 -11.17 4.85
CA VAL A 89 -4.53 -11.52 5.43
C VAL A 89 -4.71 -10.82 6.78
N ASP A 90 -5.87 -10.18 6.98
CA ASP A 90 -6.25 -9.64 8.28
C ASP A 90 -6.83 -10.74 9.19
N HIS A 91 -6.03 -11.13 10.19
CA HIS A 91 -6.38 -12.13 11.20
C HIS A 91 -6.87 -11.51 12.51
N ARG A 92 -6.93 -10.17 12.64
CA ARG A 92 -7.07 -9.48 13.91
C ARG A 92 -8.24 -8.50 13.89
N GLU A 93 -8.07 -7.30 13.35
CA GLU A 93 -9.11 -6.27 13.23
C GLU A 93 -10.35 -6.81 12.50
N GLY A 94 -10.14 -7.52 11.40
CA GLY A 94 -11.18 -8.16 10.60
C GLY A 94 -11.54 -9.58 11.06
N SER A 95 -10.84 -10.18 12.03
CA SER A 95 -11.08 -11.58 12.46
C SER A 95 -11.07 -11.76 13.98
N GLY A 96 -9.91 -11.99 14.62
CA GLY A 96 -9.81 -12.36 16.04
C GLY A 96 -10.29 -11.34 17.07
N TRP A 97 -10.58 -10.08 16.68
CA TRP A 97 -11.19 -9.08 17.56
C TRP A 97 -12.72 -8.97 17.43
N VAL A 98 -13.31 -9.58 16.39
CA VAL A 98 -14.73 -9.41 16.03
C VAL A 98 -15.51 -10.73 15.95
N HIS A 99 -14.82 -11.86 16.10
CA HIS A 99 -15.38 -13.21 16.17
C HIS A 99 -14.83 -13.96 17.40
N ASP A 100 -15.48 -15.06 17.78
CA ASP A 100 -14.89 -16.00 18.74
C ASP A 100 -13.71 -16.76 18.12
N THR A 101 -12.84 -17.34 18.95
CA THR A 101 -11.62 -18.03 18.52
C THR A 101 -11.87 -19.09 17.43
N PRO A 102 -12.87 -19.98 17.54
CA PRO A 102 -13.17 -20.95 16.48
C PRO A 102 -13.56 -20.30 15.14
N ALA A 103 -14.47 -19.32 15.16
CA ALA A 103 -14.90 -18.64 13.93
C ALA A 103 -13.79 -17.77 13.33
N ALA A 104 -12.96 -17.11 14.16
CA ALA A 104 -11.80 -16.35 13.71
C ALA A 104 -10.74 -17.26 13.06
N THR A 105 -10.52 -18.45 13.61
CA THR A 105 -9.59 -19.47 13.09
C THR A 105 -10.06 -19.98 11.73
N GLU A 106 -11.32 -20.45 11.62
CA GLU A 106 -11.90 -20.92 10.36
C GLU A 106 -11.92 -19.81 9.29
N LYS A 107 -12.29 -18.59 9.67
CA LYS A 107 -12.30 -17.43 8.76
C LYS A 107 -10.89 -17.12 8.24
N THR A 108 -9.87 -17.14 9.10
CA THR A 108 -8.50 -16.78 8.71
C THR A 108 -7.92 -17.81 7.74
N ALA A 109 -8.10 -19.11 8.01
CA ALA A 109 -7.71 -20.17 7.08
C ALA A 109 -8.38 -20.03 5.70
N ARG A 110 -9.71 -19.86 5.67
CA ARG A 110 -10.46 -19.63 4.42
C ARG A 110 -10.06 -18.35 3.69
N THR A 111 -9.60 -17.32 4.42
CA THR A 111 -9.14 -16.07 3.81
C THR A 111 -7.75 -16.24 3.21
N ILE A 112 -6.87 -17.05 3.82
CA ILE A 112 -5.60 -17.47 3.20
C ILE A 112 -5.86 -18.23 1.90
N ASP A 113 -6.73 -19.26 1.92
CA ASP A 113 -7.11 -20.02 0.71
C ASP A 113 -7.68 -19.08 -0.38
N ALA A 114 -8.55 -18.13 0.00
CA ALA A 114 -9.12 -17.14 -0.93
C ALA A 114 -8.07 -16.17 -1.50
N THR A 115 -7.09 -15.75 -0.71
CA THR A 115 -5.96 -14.92 -1.18
C THR A 115 -5.09 -15.71 -2.17
N VAL A 116 -4.78 -16.98 -1.89
CA VAL A 116 -4.02 -17.84 -2.80
C VAL A 116 -4.77 -18.08 -4.11
N ALA A 117 -6.08 -18.36 -4.04
CA ALA A 117 -6.92 -18.47 -5.21
C ALA A 117 -6.99 -17.17 -6.04
N GLY A 118 -6.94 -16.00 -5.39
CA GLY A 118 -6.82 -14.70 -6.07
C GLY A 118 -5.51 -14.57 -6.83
N LEU A 119 -4.38 -14.87 -6.19
CA LEU A 119 -3.03 -14.80 -6.80
C LEU A 119 -2.87 -15.67 -8.05
N ARG A 120 -3.59 -16.79 -8.17
CA ARG A 120 -3.61 -17.61 -9.41
C ARG A 120 -4.16 -16.87 -10.63
N GLU A 121 -5.17 -16.04 -10.41
CA GLU A 121 -5.91 -15.32 -11.44
C GLU A 121 -5.31 -13.91 -11.70
N GLU A 122 -4.37 -13.46 -10.86
CA GLU A 122 -3.65 -12.23 -11.09
C GLU A 122 -2.73 -12.36 -12.33
N SER A 123 -2.86 -11.41 -13.24
CA SER A 123 -1.91 -11.27 -14.33
C SER A 123 -0.54 -10.87 -13.75
N PRO A 124 0.58 -11.42 -14.25
CA PRO A 124 1.91 -11.10 -13.73
C PRO A 124 2.11 -9.59 -13.70
N SER A 125 2.37 -9.08 -12.49
CA SER A 125 2.42 -7.65 -12.24
C SER A 125 3.50 -6.99 -13.10
N ARG A 126 3.24 -5.75 -13.50
CA ARG A 126 4.18 -4.97 -14.30
C ARG A 126 4.47 -3.68 -13.56
N THR A 127 5.53 -3.71 -12.77
CA THR A 127 6.07 -2.49 -12.17
C THR A 127 6.49 -1.54 -13.30
N VAL A 128 5.82 -0.39 -13.38
CA VAL A 128 6.19 0.67 -14.33
C VAL A 128 6.96 1.74 -13.56
N SER A 129 8.28 1.76 -13.72
CA SER A 129 9.09 2.88 -13.26
C SER A 129 8.99 4.05 -14.24
N LYS A 130 9.00 5.28 -13.69
CA LYS A 130 8.98 6.52 -14.45
C LYS A 130 9.70 7.60 -13.64
N GLU A 131 10.55 8.38 -14.28
CA GLU A 131 11.21 9.54 -13.65
C GLU A 131 10.19 10.68 -13.48
N ALA A 132 10.16 11.29 -12.30
CA ALA A 132 9.24 12.39 -11.99
C ALA A 132 9.70 13.74 -12.57
N GLY A 133 11.00 13.90 -12.82
CA GLY A 133 11.64 15.21 -12.98
C GLY A 133 11.83 15.93 -11.64
N ASP A 134 12.50 17.07 -11.70
CA ASP A 134 12.97 17.81 -10.52
C ASP A 134 12.12 19.06 -10.20
N HIS A 135 10.93 19.18 -10.81
CA HIS A 135 10.02 20.31 -10.62
C HIS A 135 8.93 19.99 -9.58
N VAL A 136 8.80 20.86 -8.58
CA VAL A 136 7.84 20.72 -7.48
C VAL A 136 6.92 21.94 -7.41
N VAL A 137 5.61 21.68 -7.39
CA VAL A 137 4.59 22.70 -7.17
C VAL A 137 4.12 22.66 -5.72
N VAL A 138 4.27 23.78 -5.00
CA VAL A 138 3.83 23.96 -3.61
C VAL A 138 2.61 24.88 -3.61
N VAL A 139 1.60 24.60 -2.78
CA VAL A 139 0.34 25.36 -2.78
C VAL A 139 0.17 26.12 -1.46
N GLY A 140 0.39 27.44 -1.51
CA GLY A 140 0.15 28.37 -0.41
C GLY A 140 1.13 28.33 0.76
N ASP A 141 2.16 27.48 0.73
CA ASP A 141 3.13 27.31 1.81
C ASP A 141 4.53 27.80 1.40
N ALA A 142 4.87 29.02 1.80
CA ALA A 142 6.18 29.62 1.54
C ALA A 142 7.32 28.96 2.34
N ALA A 143 7.05 28.45 3.55
CA ALA A 143 8.08 27.76 4.34
C ALA A 143 8.49 26.44 3.66
N ALA A 144 7.50 25.68 3.18
CA ALA A 144 7.75 24.47 2.39
C ALA A 144 8.48 24.79 1.07
N ALA A 145 8.04 25.81 0.33
CA ALA A 145 8.67 26.23 -0.93
C ALA A 145 10.14 26.66 -0.72
N ALA A 146 10.41 27.55 0.25
CA ALA A 146 11.76 27.98 0.62
C ALA A 146 12.64 26.81 1.07
N SER A 147 12.08 25.81 1.77
CA SER A 147 12.83 24.61 2.19
C SER A 147 13.26 23.69 1.04
N LEU A 148 12.62 23.83 -0.13
CA LEU A 148 12.89 23.04 -1.34
C LEU A 148 13.77 23.80 -2.35
N ALA A 149 13.92 25.13 -2.20
CA ALA A 149 14.85 25.94 -2.97
C ALA A 149 16.28 25.37 -2.93
N GLY A 150 17.03 25.55 -4.01
CA GLY A 150 18.34 24.94 -4.23
C GLY A 150 18.37 23.41 -4.35
N ARG A 151 17.23 22.70 -4.24
CA ARG A 151 17.14 21.21 -4.40
C ARG A 151 16.22 20.75 -5.52
N ALA A 152 15.32 21.61 -5.96
CA ALA A 152 14.31 21.37 -6.99
C ALA A 152 14.01 22.68 -7.71
N ASP A 153 13.48 22.62 -8.92
CA ASP A 153 12.78 23.76 -9.51
C ASP A 153 11.46 23.93 -8.74
N VAL A 154 11.25 25.04 -8.03
CA VAL A 154 10.05 25.22 -7.18
C VAL A 154 9.10 26.25 -7.78
N THR A 155 7.81 25.91 -7.84
CA THR A 155 6.74 26.87 -8.10
C THR A 155 5.74 26.92 -6.95
N LEU A 156 5.64 28.07 -6.29
CA LEU A 156 4.66 28.35 -5.25
C LEU A 156 3.39 28.93 -5.88
N ILE A 157 2.29 28.17 -5.87
CA ILE A 157 0.96 28.70 -6.18
C ILE A 157 0.49 29.50 -4.97
N ALA A 158 0.25 30.79 -5.14
CA ALA A 158 -0.09 31.66 -4.02
C ALA A 158 -1.40 31.26 -3.31
N ASN A 159 -2.34 30.62 -4.03
CA ASN A 159 -3.63 30.16 -3.53
C ASN A 159 -4.47 31.27 -2.85
N GLY A 160 -4.24 32.52 -3.26
CA GLY A 160 -4.84 33.73 -2.71
C GLY A 160 -4.38 34.09 -1.30
N ARG A 161 -3.13 33.75 -0.95
CA ARG A 161 -2.35 34.33 0.16
C ARG A 161 -1.42 35.42 -0.39
N ASP A 162 -1.03 36.34 0.49
CA ASP A 162 0.00 37.35 0.21
C ASP A 162 1.38 36.83 0.69
N PHE A 163 2.40 37.08 -0.11
CA PHE A 163 3.81 36.69 0.12
C PHE A 163 4.74 37.90 0.04
N SER A 164 4.22 39.12 0.22
CA SER A 164 5.03 40.34 0.38
C SER A 164 5.81 40.39 1.70
N ASP A 165 5.51 39.50 2.64
CA ASP A 165 6.21 39.38 3.93
C ASP A 165 7.58 38.71 3.75
N PRO A 166 8.70 39.36 4.12
CA PRO A 166 10.05 38.78 4.05
C PRO A 166 10.33 37.67 5.08
N ALA A 167 9.31 37.13 5.77
CA ALA A 167 9.43 36.00 6.68
C ALA A 167 10.05 34.73 6.05
N HIS A 168 10.01 34.60 4.72
CA HIS A 168 10.62 33.50 3.98
C HIS A 168 11.44 34.02 2.79
N ASP A 169 12.63 33.45 2.59
CA ASP A 169 13.42 33.65 1.39
C ASP A 169 12.78 32.88 0.22
N LEU A 170 12.35 33.61 -0.81
CA LEU A 170 11.68 33.09 -1.99
C LEU A 170 12.39 33.53 -3.27
N ASP A 171 13.63 34.02 -3.19
CA ASP A 171 14.36 34.57 -4.35
C ASP A 171 14.61 33.52 -5.46
N GLU A 172 14.72 32.24 -5.09
CA GLU A 172 14.84 31.09 -6.01
C GLU A 172 13.50 30.40 -6.32
N VAL A 173 12.35 30.93 -5.87
CA VAL A 173 11.03 30.31 -6.01
C VAL A 173 10.18 31.07 -7.04
N ALA A 174 9.69 30.38 -8.08
CA ALA A 174 8.72 30.97 -8.99
C ALA A 174 7.35 31.08 -8.29
N ILE A 175 6.73 32.26 -8.26
CA ILE A 175 5.43 32.46 -7.58
C ILE A 175 4.33 32.71 -8.61
N GLU A 176 3.32 31.82 -8.62
CA GLU A 176 2.18 31.85 -9.54
C GLU A 176 0.91 32.37 -8.85
N ARG A 177 0.11 33.11 -9.63
CA ARG A 177 -1.12 33.74 -9.16
C ARG A 177 -2.32 32.80 -9.23
N GLY A 178 -3.25 32.96 -8.29
CA GLY A 178 -4.57 32.34 -8.33
C GLY A 178 -4.71 31.17 -7.37
N ARG A 179 -5.89 30.54 -7.42
CA ARG A 179 -6.34 29.47 -6.54
C ARG A 179 -6.45 28.16 -7.31
N VAL A 180 -6.00 27.06 -6.72
CA VAL A 180 -6.07 25.74 -7.36
C VAL A 180 -7.53 25.29 -7.41
N ARG A 181 -8.05 25.06 -8.63
CA ARG A 181 -9.42 24.60 -8.89
C ARG A 181 -9.50 23.13 -9.22
N ASP A 182 -8.49 22.60 -9.91
CA ASP A 182 -8.39 21.21 -10.32
C ASP A 182 -6.92 20.78 -10.39
N VAL A 183 -6.67 19.50 -10.16
CA VAL A 183 -5.35 18.86 -10.31
C VAL A 183 -5.58 17.53 -11.01
N SER A 184 -4.99 17.38 -12.19
CA SER A 184 -5.09 16.16 -12.99
C SER A 184 -3.71 15.63 -13.40
N GLY A 185 -3.64 14.36 -13.79
CA GLY A 185 -2.40 13.75 -14.27
C GLY A 185 -1.99 12.48 -13.51
N SER A 186 -0.69 12.24 -13.46
CA SER A 186 -0.06 11.06 -12.85
C SER A 186 1.37 11.38 -12.42
N PHE A 187 2.07 10.45 -11.76
CA PHE A 187 3.45 10.64 -11.32
C PHE A 187 4.37 11.18 -12.45
N GLY A 188 5.02 12.32 -12.19
CA GLY A 188 5.87 13.05 -13.13
C GLY A 188 5.15 13.84 -14.25
N GLU A 189 3.82 13.85 -14.31
CA GLU A 189 3.03 14.60 -15.30
C GLU A 189 1.75 15.11 -14.64
N PHE A 190 1.79 16.32 -14.06
CA PHE A 190 0.65 16.98 -13.44
C PHE A 190 0.26 18.26 -14.18
N GLU A 191 -1.04 18.52 -14.28
CA GLU A 191 -1.62 19.76 -14.79
C GLU A 191 -2.57 20.34 -13.73
N LEU A 192 -2.35 21.60 -13.35
CA LEU A 192 -3.19 22.30 -12.39
C LEU A 192 -4.02 23.35 -13.13
N THR A 193 -5.30 23.45 -12.81
CA THR A 193 -6.12 24.59 -13.24
C THR A 193 -6.15 25.63 -12.14
N LEU A 194 -5.70 26.85 -12.45
CA LEU A 194 -5.74 27.99 -11.54
C LEU A 194 -6.87 28.96 -11.91
N GLU A 195 -7.54 29.52 -10.90
CA GLU A 195 -8.47 30.64 -11.06
C GLU A 195 -7.90 31.88 -10.35
N ALA A 196 -7.68 32.95 -11.10
CA ALA A 196 -7.31 34.28 -10.57
C ALA A 196 -8.35 35.31 -11.02
N ARG A 197 -8.62 36.34 -10.20
CA ARG A 197 -9.50 37.46 -10.58
C ARG A 197 -8.77 38.56 -11.33
N VAL A 198 -7.46 38.68 -11.13
CA VAL A 198 -6.62 39.67 -11.81
C VAL A 198 -5.80 38.98 -12.88
N THR A 199 -5.94 39.41 -14.14
CA THR A 199 -5.25 38.85 -15.31
C THR A 199 -3.76 39.22 -15.38
N GLU A 200 -3.04 38.62 -16.34
CA GLU A 200 -1.64 38.96 -16.65
C GLU A 200 -1.45 40.40 -17.17
N ASP A 201 -2.53 41.09 -17.56
CA ASP A 201 -2.51 42.52 -17.93
C ASP A 201 -2.27 43.45 -16.71
N CYS A 202 -2.04 42.87 -15.53
CA CYS A 202 -1.74 43.57 -14.28
C CYS A 202 -0.34 44.20 -14.33
N ILE A 203 -0.30 45.52 -14.48
CA ILE A 203 0.94 46.32 -14.48
C ILE A 203 1.51 46.60 -13.07
N GLY A 204 1.03 45.94 -12.02
CA GLY A 204 1.55 46.10 -10.65
C GLY A 204 1.33 47.50 -10.02
N CYS A 205 0.36 48.29 -10.47
CA CYS A 205 0.15 49.67 -9.98
C CYS A 205 -0.33 49.81 -8.51
N MET A 206 -0.68 48.69 -7.86
CA MET A 206 -1.18 48.57 -6.48
C MET A 206 -2.43 49.37 -6.12
N GLU A 207 -3.16 49.94 -7.09
CA GLU A 207 -4.34 50.76 -6.79
C GLU A 207 -5.51 49.94 -6.22
N CYS A 208 -5.68 48.69 -6.67
CA CYS A 208 -6.62 47.74 -6.08
C CYS A 208 -6.25 47.35 -4.63
N VAL A 209 -4.96 47.33 -4.28
CA VAL A 209 -4.49 47.06 -2.91
C VAL A 209 -4.82 48.25 -2.00
N LYS A 210 -4.56 49.49 -2.46
CA LYS A 210 -4.84 50.72 -1.68
C LYS A 210 -6.32 51.00 -1.44
N GLN A 211 -7.19 50.61 -2.38
CA GLN A 211 -8.64 50.88 -2.32
C GLN A 211 -9.47 49.65 -1.90
N GLY A 212 -8.84 48.48 -1.79
CA GLY A 212 -9.49 47.24 -1.40
C GLY A 212 -9.64 47.08 0.12
N PRO A 213 -10.47 46.15 0.59
CA PRO A 213 -10.38 45.63 1.95
C PRO A 213 -9.10 44.78 2.08
N ASP A 214 -8.35 44.98 3.16
CA ASP A 214 -7.06 44.31 3.42
C ASP A 214 -7.14 42.77 3.30
N GLU A 215 -8.24 42.15 3.77
CA GLU A 215 -8.44 40.69 3.73
C GLU A 215 -8.81 40.15 2.34
N ALA A 216 -9.14 41.01 1.38
CA ALA A 216 -9.76 40.64 0.11
C ALA A 216 -8.90 40.92 -1.13
N VAL A 217 -7.73 41.54 -0.97
CA VAL A 217 -6.78 41.83 -2.04
C VAL A 217 -5.35 41.55 -1.58
N THR A 218 -4.61 40.74 -2.33
CA THR A 218 -3.18 40.47 -2.07
C THR A 218 -2.30 41.46 -2.83
N SER A 219 -1.12 41.75 -2.29
CA SER A 219 -0.11 42.62 -2.89
C SER A 219 0.97 41.86 -3.66
N TYR A 220 1.35 40.65 -3.22
CA TYR A 220 2.28 39.80 -3.95
C TYR A 220 1.91 38.30 -3.87
N PRO A 221 1.54 37.65 -5.00
CA PRO A 221 1.16 38.26 -6.27
C PRO A 221 -0.18 39.01 -6.14
N VAL A 222 -0.39 40.05 -6.94
CA VAL A 222 -1.63 40.85 -6.90
C VAL A 222 -2.83 40.04 -7.39
N ASP A 223 -3.75 39.67 -6.50
CA ASP A 223 -5.02 39.03 -6.84
C ASP A 223 -6.17 39.52 -5.94
N ILE A 224 -7.40 39.19 -6.30
CA ILE A 224 -8.61 39.59 -5.57
C ILE A 224 -9.39 38.34 -5.16
N ALA A 225 -9.81 38.26 -3.89
CA ALA A 225 -10.57 37.12 -3.38
C ALA A 225 -11.93 36.95 -4.13
N PRO A 226 -12.42 35.71 -4.33
CA PRO A 226 -13.62 35.43 -5.14
C PRO A 226 -14.94 35.95 -4.54
N ASP A 227 -14.94 36.26 -3.25
CA ASP A 227 -16.03 36.83 -2.46
C ASP A 227 -15.87 38.34 -2.21
N ALA A 228 -14.76 38.93 -2.65
CA ALA A 228 -14.44 40.35 -2.42
C ALA A 228 -15.55 41.29 -2.94
N PRO A 229 -15.92 42.35 -2.16
CA PRO A 229 -17.06 43.19 -2.45
C PRO A 229 -16.89 43.99 -3.75
N THR A 230 -17.85 43.84 -4.66
CA THR A 230 -17.79 44.38 -6.03
C THR A 230 -17.84 45.91 -6.10
N GLY A 231 -18.23 46.64 -5.05
CA GLY A 231 -18.42 48.10 -5.09
C GLY A 231 -17.12 48.91 -5.16
N SER A 232 -16.20 48.70 -4.22
CA SER A 232 -14.94 49.47 -4.12
C SER A 232 -13.89 48.97 -5.12
N ILE A 233 -13.57 47.68 -5.07
CA ILE A 233 -12.43 47.09 -5.78
C ILE A 233 -12.62 47.16 -7.31
N SER A 234 -13.85 46.96 -7.79
CA SER A 234 -14.11 46.99 -9.24
C SER A 234 -14.06 48.38 -9.85
N THR A 235 -14.15 49.43 -9.03
CA THR A 235 -13.96 50.83 -9.46
C THR A 235 -12.47 51.15 -9.51
N ALA A 236 -11.70 50.70 -8.51
CA ALA A 236 -10.25 50.80 -8.46
C ALA A 236 -9.55 50.09 -9.63
N ALA A 237 -9.96 48.85 -9.93
CA ALA A 237 -9.33 48.08 -11.01
C ALA A 237 -9.66 48.64 -12.41
N ARG A 238 -10.92 49.06 -12.64
CA ARG A 238 -11.39 49.58 -13.94
C ARG A 238 -10.94 51.01 -14.26
N SER A 239 -10.48 51.77 -13.28
CA SER A 239 -9.99 53.14 -13.48
C SER A 239 -8.52 53.23 -13.91
N THR A 240 -7.81 52.09 -13.95
CA THR A 240 -6.39 52.05 -14.33
C THR A 240 -6.18 52.10 -15.85
N PRO A 241 -5.07 52.70 -16.36
CA PRO A 241 -4.86 52.88 -17.80
C PRO A 241 -4.79 51.61 -18.65
N SER A 242 -4.43 50.46 -18.05
CA SER A 242 -4.39 49.16 -18.73
C SER A 242 -5.69 48.35 -18.60
N ASN A 243 -6.65 48.80 -17.78
CA ASN A 243 -7.95 48.15 -17.55
C ASN A 243 -7.89 46.61 -17.41
N PRO A 244 -7.14 46.08 -16.41
CA PRO A 244 -7.11 44.65 -16.13
C PRO A 244 -8.52 44.19 -15.79
N ARG A 245 -9.04 43.23 -16.56
CA ARG A 245 -10.44 42.82 -16.47
C ARG A 245 -10.68 42.03 -15.18
N VAL A 246 -11.28 42.68 -14.19
CA VAL A 246 -11.97 41.98 -13.09
C VAL A 246 -13.23 41.34 -13.66
N SER A 247 -13.11 40.07 -14.05
CA SER A 247 -14.23 39.20 -14.44
C SER A 247 -14.46 38.14 -13.36
N ASN A 248 -15.49 37.30 -13.55
CA ASN A 248 -15.38 35.93 -13.03
C ASN A 248 -14.11 35.33 -13.62
N GLY A 249 -13.21 34.81 -12.77
CA GLY A 249 -11.80 34.65 -13.13
C GLY A 249 -11.61 33.74 -14.35
N PRO A 250 -10.75 34.09 -15.32
CA PRO A 250 -10.39 33.15 -16.36
C PRO A 250 -9.65 31.96 -15.71
N SER A 251 -10.25 30.78 -15.75
CA SER A 251 -9.58 29.54 -15.39
C SER A 251 -8.46 29.25 -16.40
N ARG A 252 -7.20 29.23 -15.94
CA ARG A 252 -6.03 28.91 -16.77
C ARG A 252 -5.47 27.55 -16.36
N PRO A 253 -5.38 26.57 -17.28
CA PRO A 253 -4.54 25.41 -17.05
C PRO A 253 -3.07 25.83 -17.11
N ILE A 254 -2.30 25.49 -16.08
CA ILE A 254 -0.84 25.53 -16.13
C ILE A 254 -0.36 24.08 -16.12
N ARG A 255 0.29 23.70 -17.23
CA ARG A 255 0.87 22.38 -17.44
C ARG A 255 2.37 22.47 -17.19
N TRP A 256 2.85 21.63 -16.29
CA TRP A 256 4.26 21.32 -16.17
C TRP A 256 4.50 19.91 -16.69
N SER A 257 5.40 19.80 -17.66
CA SER A 257 5.77 18.53 -18.27
C SER A 257 7.29 18.45 -18.37
N THR A 258 7.88 17.51 -17.65
CA THR A 258 9.32 17.26 -17.68
C THR A 258 9.76 16.98 -19.12
N PRO A 259 10.80 17.66 -19.64
CA PRO A 259 11.29 17.48 -21.02
C PRO A 259 12.07 16.16 -21.18
N GLY A 260 11.39 15.04 -20.93
CA GLY A 260 11.91 13.67 -21.02
C GLY A 260 10.86 12.64 -21.45
N ALA A 261 9.55 12.95 -21.35
CA ALA A 261 8.43 12.06 -21.65
C ALA A 261 8.21 11.75 -23.15
N ARG A 262 9.26 11.44 -23.91
CA ARG A 262 9.12 10.74 -25.19
C ARG A 262 8.71 9.31 -24.90
N ARG A 263 7.45 8.95 -25.19
CA ARG A 263 6.96 7.56 -25.20
C ARG A 263 7.82 6.71 -26.14
N ARG A 264 8.88 6.07 -25.62
CA ARG A 264 9.58 4.99 -26.31
C ARG A 264 8.73 3.73 -26.19
N ALA A 265 7.88 3.49 -27.19
CA ALA A 265 7.30 2.18 -27.41
C ALA A 265 8.42 1.20 -27.82
N ALA A 266 9.12 0.63 -26.83
CA ALA A 266 10.15 -0.36 -27.04
C ALA A 266 9.50 -1.75 -27.21
N ALA A 267 9.15 -2.10 -28.43
CA ALA A 267 8.87 -3.48 -28.80
C ALA A 267 10.18 -4.28 -28.77
N ALA A 268 10.50 -4.88 -27.61
CA ALA A 268 11.69 -5.68 -27.44
C ALA A 268 11.43 -7.14 -27.88
N ASN A 269 11.69 -7.43 -29.16
CA ASN A 269 11.90 -8.80 -29.61
C ASN A 269 13.19 -9.35 -28.97
N TRP A 270 13.08 -10.33 -28.08
CA TRP A 270 14.24 -11.00 -27.50
C TRP A 270 14.69 -12.14 -28.40
N ALA A 271 15.69 -11.87 -29.25
CA ALA A 271 16.44 -12.90 -29.94
C ALA A 271 17.50 -13.49 -28.99
N THR A 272 17.44 -14.80 -28.76
CA THR A 272 18.38 -15.55 -27.92
C THR A 272 19.69 -15.84 -28.66
N SER A 273 20.83 -15.60 -28.03
CA SER A 273 22.14 -16.20 -28.36
C SER A 273 23.18 -15.94 -27.24
N PRO A 274 24.23 -16.77 -27.11
CA PRO A 274 24.46 -17.36 -25.78
C PRO A 274 25.85 -17.13 -25.15
N THR A 275 25.91 -17.45 -23.85
CA THR A 275 27.07 -17.78 -22.99
C THR A 275 28.47 -17.23 -23.34
N SER A 276 29.05 -16.50 -22.36
CA SER A 276 30.50 -16.54 -22.13
C SER A 276 30.80 -16.88 -20.67
N THR A 277 31.61 -17.91 -20.47
CA THR A 277 32.01 -18.43 -19.15
C THR A 277 33.18 -17.61 -18.59
N ALA A 278 33.10 -17.17 -17.34
CA ALA A 278 34.25 -16.68 -16.57
C ALA A 278 34.15 -17.18 -15.12
N ALA A 279 35.27 -17.62 -14.55
CA ALA A 279 35.31 -18.42 -13.33
C ALA A 279 35.37 -17.60 -12.02
N SER A 280 34.89 -18.21 -10.93
CA SER A 280 34.96 -17.70 -9.56
C SER A 280 36.39 -17.60 -9.00
N PRO A 281 36.54 -16.90 -7.86
CA PRO A 281 37.27 -17.47 -6.73
C PRO A 281 36.45 -17.47 -5.43
N GLN A 282 36.57 -18.54 -4.64
CA GLN A 282 35.97 -18.66 -3.30
C GLN A 282 36.86 -18.03 -2.22
N PRO A 283 36.31 -17.47 -1.13
CA PRO A 283 37.02 -17.29 0.13
C PRO A 283 36.99 -18.58 0.99
N SER A 284 38.02 -18.74 1.83
CA SER A 284 38.36 -19.99 2.53
C SER A 284 37.62 -20.22 3.86
N ARG A 285 37.44 -21.50 4.20
CA ARG A 285 37.06 -21.95 5.56
C ARG A 285 38.17 -21.66 6.57
N ALA A 286 37.81 -21.18 7.76
CA ALA A 286 38.65 -21.20 8.95
C ALA A 286 37.86 -21.73 10.16
N ASN A 287 38.41 -22.73 10.84
CA ASN A 287 37.82 -23.33 12.04
C ASN A 287 38.13 -22.47 13.27
N TRP A 288 37.13 -22.15 14.09
CA TRP A 288 37.32 -21.87 15.52
C TRP A 288 36.29 -22.66 16.33
N ALA A 289 36.74 -23.34 17.38
CA ALA A 289 35.93 -24.24 18.18
C ALA A 289 35.79 -23.72 19.62
N GLY A 290 34.53 -23.61 20.07
CA GLY A 290 34.11 -23.86 21.45
C GLY A 290 34.41 -22.81 22.53
N SER A 291 33.34 -22.23 23.09
CA SER A 291 33.13 -22.22 24.54
C SER A 291 31.68 -21.91 24.94
N ALA A 292 31.07 -22.85 25.69
CA ALA A 292 30.01 -22.70 26.71
C ALA A 292 28.74 -21.85 26.45
N SER A 293 27.58 -22.51 26.57
CA SER A 293 26.26 -21.90 26.83
C SER A 293 26.12 -21.41 28.30
N PRO A 294 25.03 -20.71 28.65
CA PRO A 294 23.89 -21.47 29.20
C PRO A 294 22.48 -21.04 28.71
N SER A 295 21.66 -22.07 28.44
CA SER A 295 20.19 -22.15 28.57
C SER A 295 19.29 -20.91 28.40
N ILE A 296 18.35 -20.99 27.43
CA ILE A 296 16.95 -20.53 27.58
C ILE A 296 16.01 -21.49 26.82
N SER A 297 14.87 -21.76 27.46
CA SER A 297 13.62 -22.44 27.03
C SER A 297 13.55 -23.13 25.65
N THR A 298 13.33 -24.45 25.67
CA THR A 298 12.84 -25.22 24.51
C THR A 298 11.32 -25.10 24.35
N SER A 299 10.85 -24.24 23.46
CA SER A 299 9.51 -24.38 22.87
C SER A 299 9.57 -25.39 21.73
N ARG A 300 8.75 -26.44 21.78
CA ARG A 300 8.66 -27.44 20.70
C ARG A 300 8.15 -26.79 19.42
N TRP A 301 8.89 -26.95 18.33
CA TRP A 301 8.40 -26.74 16.98
C TRP A 301 8.40 -28.09 16.25
N ILE A 302 7.31 -28.39 15.55
CA ILE A 302 7.19 -29.57 14.69
C ILE A 302 6.78 -29.07 13.30
N SER A 303 7.75 -29.10 12.38
CA SER A 303 7.48 -29.08 10.95
C SER A 303 6.99 -30.47 10.53
N VAL A 304 5.88 -30.53 9.79
CA VAL A 304 5.30 -31.78 9.28
C VAL A 304 5.33 -31.75 7.76
N PRO A 305 6.35 -32.32 7.09
CA PRO A 305 6.32 -32.48 5.64
C PRO A 305 5.27 -33.51 5.23
N ARG A 306 4.46 -33.19 4.21
CA ARG A 306 3.38 -34.05 3.74
C ARG A 306 3.94 -35.20 2.88
N VAL A 307 3.92 -36.42 3.41
CA VAL A 307 4.36 -37.62 2.67
C VAL A 307 3.43 -37.91 1.49
N THR A 308 3.93 -37.75 0.27
CA THR A 308 3.20 -38.05 -0.97
C THR A 308 3.09 -39.56 -1.20
N ARG A 309 1.86 -40.09 -1.14
CA ARG A 309 1.57 -41.50 -1.41
C ARG A 309 1.38 -41.75 -2.92
N GLY A 310 2.39 -42.29 -3.58
CA GLY A 310 2.30 -42.74 -4.97
C GLY A 310 2.92 -44.11 -5.20
N SER A 311 2.10 -45.17 -5.32
CA SER A 311 2.35 -46.40 -6.11
C SER A 311 1.19 -47.40 -5.99
N ARG A 312 0.74 -47.97 -7.12
CA ARG A 312 -0.32 -49.00 -7.18
C ARG A 312 0.25 -50.41 -7.01
N ALA A 313 -0.44 -51.29 -6.27
CA ALA A 313 -0.28 -52.74 -6.39
C ALA A 313 -1.58 -53.54 -6.11
N VAL A 314 -2.07 -54.13 -7.20
CA VAL A 314 -3.04 -55.23 -7.42
C VAL A 314 -3.43 -56.15 -6.22
N ARG A 315 -4.74 -56.17 -5.93
CA ARG A 315 -5.65 -57.33 -5.67
C ARG A 315 -5.34 -58.33 -4.52
N ALA A 316 -6.26 -58.37 -3.54
CA ALA A 316 -6.68 -59.61 -2.86
C ALA A 316 -8.19 -59.56 -2.52
N VAL A 317 -8.91 -60.66 -2.76
CA VAL A 317 -10.36 -60.80 -2.47
C VAL A 317 -10.56 -61.55 -1.16
N ARG A 318 -11.37 -61.03 -0.23
CA ARG A 318 -12.03 -61.81 0.82
C ARG A 318 -13.20 -61.06 1.49
N THR A 319 -14.42 -61.52 1.22
CA THR A 319 -15.58 -61.49 2.14
C THR A 319 -15.34 -62.50 3.31
N PRO A 320 -16.15 -62.58 4.39
CA PRO A 320 -17.55 -62.15 4.64
C PRO A 320 -17.64 -61.03 5.72
N VAL A 321 -18.72 -60.66 6.42
CA VAL A 321 -20.06 -61.25 6.72
C VAL A 321 -21.16 -60.16 6.66
N ARG A 322 -22.44 -60.56 6.63
CA ARG A 322 -23.65 -59.71 6.67
C ARG A 322 -24.54 -60.11 7.84
N THR A 323 -24.92 -59.18 8.72
CA THR A 323 -26.07 -59.31 9.62
C THR A 323 -26.97 -58.07 9.57
N LYS A 324 -28.27 -58.30 9.43
CA LYS A 324 -29.35 -57.28 9.51
C LYS A 324 -29.65 -57.04 11.01
N ARG A 325 -30.37 -56.01 11.48
CA ARG A 325 -31.72 -55.51 11.09
C ARG A 325 -32.05 -54.28 11.97
N SER A 326 -32.76 -53.26 11.46
CA SER A 326 -33.56 -52.32 12.28
C SER A 326 -34.94 -52.97 12.63
N PRO A 327 -35.76 -52.43 13.56
CA PRO A 327 -36.51 -51.17 13.34
C PRO A 327 -36.80 -50.28 14.58
N ASP A 328 -37.18 -49.01 14.31
CA ASP A 328 -37.85 -48.05 15.22
C ASP A 328 -39.38 -48.31 15.34
N PRO A 329 -40.18 -47.49 16.05
CA PRO A 329 -40.13 -47.00 17.44
C PRO A 329 -41.42 -47.38 18.21
N PRO A 330 -41.79 -46.73 19.34
CA PRO A 330 -42.98 -45.87 19.27
C PRO A 330 -42.98 -44.61 20.17
N SER A 331 -44.01 -43.77 19.99
CA SER A 331 -44.22 -42.46 20.63
C SER A 331 -45.11 -42.47 21.90
N THR A 332 -44.85 -41.54 22.82
CA THR A 332 -45.79 -41.05 23.86
C THR A 332 -45.55 -39.55 24.10
N LYS A 333 -46.47 -38.66 23.71
CA LYS A 333 -47.62 -38.11 24.47
C LYS A 333 -47.28 -37.13 25.60
N SER A 334 -47.61 -35.87 25.38
CA SER A 334 -47.72 -34.80 26.38
C SER A 334 -48.95 -34.97 27.29
N PRO A 335 -48.95 -34.38 28.50
CA PRO A 335 -50.16 -34.06 29.25
C PRO A 335 -50.48 -32.55 29.18
N SER A 336 -51.76 -32.21 29.05
CA SER A 336 -52.28 -30.85 29.22
C SER A 336 -53.02 -30.73 30.56
N THR A 337 -52.75 -29.67 31.33
CA THR A 337 -53.61 -29.29 32.48
C THR A 337 -53.63 -27.78 32.71
N LYS A 338 -54.70 -27.16 32.19
CA LYS A 338 -55.59 -26.19 32.86
C LYS A 338 -55.00 -25.18 33.87
N ARG A 339 -55.05 -23.89 33.47
CA ARG A 339 -55.55 -22.74 34.29
C ARG A 339 -56.99 -23.02 34.79
N PRO A 340 -57.57 -22.30 35.78
CA PRO A 340 -57.19 -20.95 36.24
C PRO A 340 -57.18 -20.69 37.77
N ALA A 341 -56.50 -19.61 38.15
CA ALA A 341 -57.00 -18.53 39.01
C ALA A 341 -56.41 -17.22 38.47
#